data_AF-A0A419KPI7-F1
#
_entry.id   AF-A0A419KPI7-F1
#
_cell.length_a   1.000
_cell.length_b   1.000
_cell.length_c   1.000
_cell.angle_alpha   90.00
_cell.angle_beta   90.00
_cell.angle_gamma   90.00
#
_symmetry.space_group_name_H-M   'P 1'
#
loop_
_entity.id
_entity.type
_entity.pdbx_description
1 polymer ?
#
loop_
_entity_poly.entity_id
_entity_poly.type
_entity_poly.pdbx_seq_one_letter_code
_entity_poly.pdbx_strand_id
1 'polypeptide(L)'
;MARERGLEFEAVEVDMRLRGGERLQVGDIEVEVVHTPGHTPGGVSLLLREGDGLDLFTGDTASAQGRLGWINGPGCDLEEWKRSIKRMLELQPDRLFPGHGVFVLSGAVEHLRVLDEKMNAPWINIVTAVDFR
;
A
#
# COMPACT_ATOMS: atom_id res chain seq x y z
N MET A 1 9.55 -18.55 10.22
CA MET A 1 10.10 -17.39 10.97
C MET A 1 9.47 -17.16 12.36
N ALA A 2 8.17 -16.89 12.52
CA ALA A 2 7.57 -16.68 13.86
C ALA A 2 7.59 -17.94 14.73
N ARG A 3 7.06 -19.06 14.23
CA ARG A 3 7.07 -20.37 14.91
C ARG A 3 8.49 -20.87 15.21
N GLU A 4 9.43 -20.65 14.30
CA GLU A 4 10.86 -20.96 14.49
C GLU A 4 11.49 -20.16 15.63
N ARG A 5 10.92 -19.00 15.99
CA ARG A 5 11.32 -18.17 17.12
C ARG A 5 10.48 -18.46 18.38
N GLY A 6 9.70 -19.55 18.40
CA GLY A 6 8.80 -19.90 19.49
C GLY A 6 7.60 -18.98 19.65
N LEU A 7 7.30 -18.15 18.65
CA LEU A 7 6.12 -17.29 18.63
C LEU A 7 4.97 -18.04 17.96
N GLU A 8 3.92 -18.28 18.73
CA GLU A 8 2.64 -18.78 18.23
C GLU A 8 1.66 -17.61 18.14
N PHE A 9 1.04 -17.48 16.97
CA PHE A 9 -0.05 -16.54 16.75
C PHE A 9 -1.30 -17.36 16.50
N GLU A 10 -2.35 -17.12 17.29
CA GLU A 10 -3.67 -17.65 17.00
C GLU A 10 -4.26 -16.85 15.84
N ALA A 11 -4.82 -17.56 14.86
CA ALA A 11 -5.54 -16.91 13.78
C ALA A 11 -6.81 -16.28 14.35
N VAL A 12 -7.08 -15.04 13.97
CA VAL A 12 -8.35 -14.38 14.27
C VAL A 12 -9.39 -14.77 13.22
N GLU A 13 -10.65 -14.90 13.65
CA GLU A 13 -11.75 -15.06 12.71
C GLU A 13 -11.92 -13.77 11.89
N VAL A 14 -12.18 -13.92 10.59
CA VAL A 14 -12.39 -12.79 9.70
C VAL A 14 -13.89 -12.57 9.56
N ASP A 15 -14.40 -11.49 10.13
CA ASP A 15 -15.83 -11.14 10.09
C ASP A 15 -16.31 -10.80 8.67
N MET A 16 -15.47 -10.11 7.90
CA MET A 16 -15.77 -9.64 6.55
C MET A 16 -14.58 -9.80 5.62
N ARG A 17 -14.83 -10.38 4.44
CA ARG A 17 -13.84 -10.48 3.35
C ARG A 17 -14.11 -9.39 2.33
N LEU A 18 -13.07 -8.62 2.01
CA LEU A 18 -13.12 -7.53 1.05
C LEU A 18 -12.54 -7.97 -0.31
N ARG A 19 -13.07 -7.43 -1.41
CA ARG A 19 -12.67 -7.73 -2.79
C ARG A 19 -12.25 -6.50 -3.60
N GLY A 20 -12.49 -5.30 -3.08
CA GLY A 20 -12.30 -4.03 -3.78
C GLY A 20 -13.62 -3.49 -4.33
N GLY A 21 -13.78 -2.16 -4.26
CA GLY A 21 -14.97 -1.41 -4.65
C GLY A 21 -16.05 -1.33 -3.57
N GLU A 22 -15.92 -2.07 -2.47
CA GLU A 22 -16.85 -1.93 -1.34
C GLU A 22 -16.71 -0.55 -0.69
N ARG A 23 -17.82 -0.04 -0.17
CA ARG A 23 -17.86 1.14 0.70
C ARG A 23 -18.21 0.70 2.11
N LEU A 24 -17.35 1.04 3.07
CA LEU A 24 -17.49 0.66 4.47
C LEU A 24 -17.82 1.89 5.29
N GLN A 25 -18.88 1.81 6.09
CA GLN A 25 -19.26 2.85 7.03
C GLN A 25 -18.59 2.60 8.38
N VAL A 26 -17.85 3.59 8.89
CA VAL A 26 -17.19 3.58 10.19
C VAL A 26 -17.61 4.83 10.96
N GLY A 27 -18.62 4.69 11.82
CA GLY A 27 -19.27 5.85 12.45
C GLY A 27 -19.87 6.74 11.37
N ASP A 28 -19.43 8.00 11.30
CA ASP A 28 -19.88 8.98 10.31
C ASP A 28 -18.98 9.04 9.05
N ILE A 29 -17.96 8.18 8.97
CA ILE A 29 -16.97 8.15 7.89
C ILE A 29 -17.29 7.01 6.91
N GLU A 30 -17.32 7.30 5.61
CA GLU A 30 -17.36 6.30 4.54
C GLU A 30 -15.96 6.15 3.91
N VAL A 31 -15.46 4.91 3.83
CA VAL A 31 -14.22 4.59 3.10
C VAL A 31 -14.49 3.62 1.97
N GLU A 32 -13.86 3.86 0.82
CA GLU A 32 -13.90 2.94 -0.32
C GLU A 32 -12.69 2.01 -0.28
N VAL A 33 -12.93 0.72 -0.44
CA VAL A 33 -11.87 -0.29 -0.46
C VAL A 33 -11.27 -0.37 -1.87
N VAL A 34 -9.96 -0.22 -1.96
CA VAL A 34 -9.20 -0.41 -3.19
C VAL A 34 -8.37 -1.67 -3.05
N HIS A 35 -8.67 -2.72 -3.82
CA HIS A 35 -7.82 -3.92 -3.81
C HIS A 35 -6.47 -3.61 -4.45
N THR A 36 -5.41 -3.81 -3.68
CA THR A 36 -4.03 -3.47 -4.04
C THR A 36 -3.07 -4.63 -3.78
N PRO A 37 -3.25 -5.78 -4.48
CA PRO A 37 -2.40 -6.94 -4.32
C PRO A 37 -0.98 -6.68 -4.81
N GLY A 38 -0.04 -7.49 -4.35
CA GLY A 38 1.35 -7.44 -4.81
C GLY A 38 2.32 -7.66 -3.67
N HIS A 39 2.38 -6.75 -2.69
CA HIS A 39 3.15 -7.01 -1.46
C HIS A 39 2.66 -8.27 -0.74
N THR A 40 1.33 -8.42 -0.69
CA THR A 40 0.64 -9.67 -0.37
C THR A 40 -0.54 -9.86 -1.33
N PRO A 41 -1.07 -11.08 -1.52
CA PRO A 41 -2.23 -11.32 -2.38
C PRO A 41 -3.52 -10.63 -1.89
N GLY A 42 -3.62 -10.44 -0.56
CA GLY A 42 -4.80 -9.85 0.10
C GLY A 42 -4.68 -8.36 0.40
N GLY A 43 -3.64 -7.68 -0.11
CA GLY A 43 -3.41 -6.26 0.17
C GLY A 43 -4.59 -5.38 -0.27
N VAL A 44 -5.01 -4.47 0.59
CA VAL A 44 -6.03 -3.46 0.31
C VAL A 44 -5.54 -2.09 0.76
N SER A 45 -5.95 -1.05 0.04
CA SER A 45 -5.83 0.34 0.44
C SER A 45 -7.24 0.90 0.71
N LEU A 46 -7.36 1.92 1.54
CA LEU A 46 -8.64 2.57 1.83
C LEU A 46 -8.61 4.00 1.31
N LEU A 47 -9.57 4.33 0.46
CA LEU A 47 -9.76 5.65 -0.11
C LEU A 47 -10.82 6.40 0.71
N LEU A 48 -10.43 7.53 1.28
CA LEU A 48 -11.30 8.38 2.06
C LEU A 48 -11.42 9.73 1.37
N ARG A 49 -12.66 10.17 1.14
CA ARG A 49 -12.96 11.54 0.69
C ARG A 49 -13.36 12.35 1.91
N GLU A 50 -12.53 13.31 2.30
CA GLU A 50 -12.80 14.19 3.44
C GLU A 50 -12.73 15.66 2.98
N GLY A 51 -13.87 16.35 3.01
CA GLY A 51 -13.98 17.69 2.45
C GLY A 51 -13.61 17.73 0.97
N ASP A 52 -12.69 18.63 0.61
CA ASP A 52 -12.17 18.75 -0.76
C ASP A 52 -10.93 17.86 -1.02
N GLY A 53 -10.48 17.08 -0.04
CA GLY A 53 -9.27 16.26 -0.12
C GLY A 53 -9.54 14.77 -0.31
N LEU A 54 -8.59 14.10 -0.96
CA LEU A 54 -8.59 12.66 -1.20
C LEU A 54 -7.42 11.96 -0.49
N ASP A 55 -7.77 11.11 0.47
CA ASP A 55 -6.82 10.40 1.32
C ASP A 55 -6.73 8.94 0.92
N LEU A 56 -5.51 8.44 0.82
CA LEU A 56 -5.27 7.03 0.56
C LEU A 56 -4.46 6.41 1.70
N PHE A 57 -5.09 5.54 2.45
CA PHE A 57 -4.43 4.67 3.42
C PHE A 57 -3.89 3.47 2.68
N THR A 58 -2.56 3.40 2.53
CA THR A 58 -1.91 2.49 1.57
C THR A 58 -1.47 1.17 2.17
N GLY A 59 -1.55 1.03 3.50
CA GLY A 59 -0.94 -0.09 4.21
C GLY A 59 0.53 -0.26 3.81
N ASP A 60 0.92 -1.49 3.50
CA ASP A 60 2.27 -1.82 3.04
C ASP A 60 2.44 -1.78 1.51
N THR A 61 1.38 -1.44 0.75
CA THR A 61 1.46 -1.36 -0.71
C THR A 61 2.29 -0.16 -1.15
N ALA A 62 2.20 0.99 -0.49
CA ALA A 62 3.00 2.16 -0.83
C ALA A 62 3.44 2.91 0.42
N SER A 63 4.59 3.58 0.33
CA SER A 63 5.18 4.37 1.41
C SER A 63 5.73 5.69 0.88
N ALA A 64 6.02 6.61 1.79
CA ALA A 64 6.71 7.85 1.45
C ALA A 64 8.06 7.55 0.74
N GLN A 65 8.46 8.49 -0.12
CA GLN A 65 9.72 8.49 -0.87
C GLN A 65 9.95 7.22 -1.73
N GLY A 66 8.88 6.55 -2.18
CA GLY A 66 8.99 5.34 -2.99
C GLY A 66 9.71 4.20 -2.27
N ARG A 67 9.67 4.17 -0.93
CA ARG A 67 10.25 3.08 -0.15
C ARG A 67 9.46 1.81 -0.39
N LEU A 68 10.19 0.72 -0.65
CA LEU A 68 9.61 -0.62 -0.75
C LEU A 68 9.69 -1.31 0.60
N GLY A 69 8.62 -2.03 0.93
CA GLY A 69 8.62 -3.01 2.00
C GLY A 69 9.38 -4.28 1.61
N TRP A 70 9.09 -5.37 2.31
CA TRP A 70 9.70 -6.66 2.02
C TRP A 70 9.17 -7.22 0.68
N ILE A 71 10.05 -7.42 -0.31
CA ILE A 71 9.67 -7.84 -1.67
C ILE A 71 9.79 -9.35 -1.95
N ASN A 72 10.18 -10.16 -0.97
CA ASN A 72 10.38 -11.61 -1.12
C ASN A 72 9.65 -12.41 -0.03
N GLY A 73 8.55 -11.85 0.49
CA GLY A 73 7.63 -12.56 1.37
C GLY A 73 6.82 -13.61 0.62
N PRO A 74 6.28 -14.64 1.32
CA PRO A 74 5.37 -15.61 0.71
C PRO A 74 4.16 -14.94 0.06
N GLY A 75 3.91 -15.25 -1.22
CA GLY A 75 2.80 -14.69 -1.99
C GLY A 75 3.03 -13.26 -2.51
N CYS A 76 4.23 -12.68 -2.31
CA CYS A 76 4.58 -11.42 -2.95
C CYS A 76 4.69 -11.61 -4.47
N ASP A 77 4.05 -10.73 -5.24
CA ASP A 77 4.06 -10.68 -6.71
C ASP A 77 4.34 -9.24 -7.17
N LEU A 78 5.49 -9.04 -7.82
CA LEU A 78 5.94 -7.71 -8.24
C LEU A 78 5.13 -7.15 -9.42
N GLU A 79 4.62 -8.00 -10.31
CA GLU A 79 3.84 -7.55 -11.46
C GLU A 79 2.42 -7.17 -11.05
N GLU A 80 1.81 -7.87 -10.09
CA GLU A 80 0.60 -7.40 -9.42
C GLU A 80 0.85 -6.11 -8.65
N TRP A 81 1.96 -5.99 -7.95
CA TRP A 81 2.28 -4.78 -7.21
C TRP A 81 2.40 -3.55 -8.12
N LYS A 82 3.10 -3.68 -9.25
CA LYS A 82 3.18 -2.62 -10.28
C LYS A 82 1.80 -2.20 -10.77
N ARG A 83 0.89 -3.15 -11.02
CA ARG A 83 -0.49 -2.85 -11.44
C ARG A 83 -1.25 -2.12 -10.34
N SER A 84 -1.07 -2.50 -9.09
CA SER A 84 -1.67 -1.81 -7.94
C SER A 84 -1.17 -0.37 -7.80
N ILE A 85 0.14 -0.13 -7.96
CA ILE A 85 0.71 1.22 -7.91
C ILE A 85 0.13 2.10 -9.03
N LYS A 86 -0.01 1.56 -10.26
CA LYS A 86 -0.65 2.28 -11.37
C LYS A 86 -2.11 2.64 -11.06
N ARG A 87 -2.87 1.71 -10.49
CA ARG A 87 -4.24 1.99 -10.04
C ARG A 87 -4.26 3.10 -8.99
N MET A 88 -3.34 3.09 -8.04
CA MET A 88 -3.24 4.15 -7.01
C MET A 88 -2.87 5.51 -7.62
N LEU A 89 -2.03 5.55 -8.66
CA LEU A 89 -1.74 6.77 -9.42
C LEU A 89 -2.98 7.34 -10.12
N GLU A 90 -3.84 6.48 -10.67
CA GLU A 90 -5.09 6.87 -11.32
C GLU A 90 -6.09 7.51 -10.35
N LEU A 91 -6.04 7.16 -9.06
CA LEU A 91 -6.89 7.76 -8.03
C LEU A 91 -6.56 9.23 -7.77
N GLN A 92 -5.33 9.67 -8.06
CA GLN A 92 -4.83 11.02 -7.77
C GLN A 92 -5.07 11.48 -6.33
N PRO A 93 -4.58 10.74 -5.31
CA PRO A 93 -4.74 11.16 -3.92
C PRO A 93 -3.94 12.44 -3.63
N ASP A 94 -4.44 13.26 -2.71
CA ASP A 94 -3.75 14.43 -2.18
C ASP A 94 -2.77 14.05 -1.06
N ARG A 95 -3.14 13.05 -0.26
CA ARG A 95 -2.42 12.60 0.93
C ARG A 95 -2.28 11.07 0.96
N LEU A 96 -1.14 10.59 1.46
CA LEU A 96 -0.92 9.15 1.71
C LEU A 96 -0.72 8.88 3.20
N PHE A 97 -1.32 7.80 3.67
CA PHE A 97 -1.18 7.28 5.02
C PHE A 97 -0.65 5.83 4.98
N PRO A 98 0.68 5.66 4.90
CA PRO A 98 1.31 4.34 4.89
C PRO A 98 1.18 3.59 6.22
N GLY A 99 1.28 2.26 6.18
CA GLY A 99 1.40 1.42 7.38
C GLY A 99 2.71 1.63 8.15
N HIS A 100 3.73 2.19 7.49
CA HIS A 100 5.05 2.44 8.07
C HIS A 100 5.65 3.77 7.62
N GLY A 101 6.42 4.40 8.50
CA GLY A 101 7.15 5.63 8.20
C GLY A 101 6.30 6.88 8.41
N VAL A 102 6.54 7.89 7.57
CA VAL A 102 5.90 9.21 7.70
C VAL A 102 4.69 9.33 6.78
N PHE A 103 3.70 10.12 7.22
CA PHE A 103 2.57 10.50 6.37
C PHE A 103 3.00 11.51 5.32
N VAL A 104 2.37 11.42 4.16
CA VAL A 104 2.57 12.35 3.05
C VAL A 104 1.37 13.28 3.02
N LEU A 105 1.55 14.50 3.52
CA LEU A 105 0.46 15.49 3.61
C LEU A 105 0.34 16.39 2.37
N SER A 106 1.28 16.29 1.44
CA SER A 106 1.26 16.93 0.13
C SER A 106 2.15 16.17 -0.85
N GLY A 107 1.83 16.28 -2.14
CA GLY A 107 2.61 15.62 -3.20
C GLY A 107 2.49 14.09 -3.22
N ALA A 108 1.34 13.55 -2.80
CA ALA A 108 1.10 12.11 -2.75
C ALA A 108 1.31 11.41 -4.10
N VAL A 109 0.87 12.02 -5.19
CA VAL A 109 1.06 11.47 -6.54
C VAL A 109 2.55 11.39 -6.90
N GLU A 110 3.37 12.38 -6.54
CA GLU A 110 4.81 12.38 -6.77
C GLU A 110 5.50 11.22 -6.03
N HIS A 111 5.10 10.96 -4.79
CA HIS A 111 5.61 9.81 -4.04
C HIS A 111 5.23 8.46 -4.66
N LEU A 112 4.01 8.34 -5.20
CA LEU A 112 3.58 7.16 -5.95
C LEU A 112 4.33 7.02 -7.29
N ARG A 113 4.66 8.12 -7.97
CA ARG A 113 5.47 8.10 -9.19
C ARG A 113 6.88 7.61 -8.94
N VAL A 114 7.52 8.08 -7.87
CA VAL A 114 8.86 7.57 -7.48
C VAL A 114 8.81 6.06 -7.21
N LEU A 115 7.73 5.57 -6.58
CA LEU A 115 7.53 4.14 -6.35
C LEU A 115 7.37 3.36 -7.68
N ASP A 116 6.56 3.85 -8.62
CA ASP A 116 6.36 3.23 -9.94
C ASP A 116 7.67 3.20 -10.73
N GLU A 117 8.40 4.32 -10.79
CA GLU A 117 9.70 4.41 -11.44
C GLU A 117 10.69 3.39 -10.86
N LYS A 118 10.75 3.30 -9.53
CA LYS A 118 11.64 2.35 -8.85
C LYS A 118 11.26 0.90 -9.15
N MET A 119 9.97 0.56 -9.12
CA MET A 119 9.50 -0.80 -9.41
C MET A 119 9.75 -1.24 -10.86
N ASN A 120 9.85 -0.28 -11.78
CA ASN A 120 10.18 -0.54 -13.18
C ASN A 120 11.68 -0.40 -13.51
N ALA A 121 12.52 -0.07 -12.53
CA ALA A 121 13.96 0.03 -12.69
C ALA A 121 14.65 -1.35 -12.76
N PRO A 122 15.91 -1.43 -13.23
CA PRO A 122 16.69 -2.66 -13.15
C PRO A 122 16.74 -3.22 -11.72
N TRP A 123 16.76 -4.55 -11.58
CA TRP A 123 16.65 -5.27 -10.30
C TRP A 123 17.54 -4.74 -9.18
N ILE A 124 18.77 -4.30 -9.50
CA ILE A 124 19.71 -3.76 -8.53
C ILE A 124 19.18 -2.49 -7.83
N ASN A 125 18.44 -1.65 -8.55
CA ASN A 125 17.90 -0.40 -8.03
C ASN A 125 16.65 -0.60 -7.15
N ILE A 126 15.87 -1.67 -7.42
CA ILE A 126 14.70 -2.03 -6.62
C ILE A 126 15.12 -2.33 -5.18
N VAL A 127 16.18 -3.13 -5.00
CA VAL A 127 16.62 -3.64 -3.69
C VAL A 127 17.49 -2.65 -2.92
N THR A 128 18.27 -1.80 -3.61
CA THR A 128 19.34 -1.03 -2.95
C THR A 128 19.07 0.47 -2.82
N ALA A 129 18.09 1.03 -3.53
CA ALA A 129 17.86 2.47 -3.49
C ALA A 129 17.09 2.90 -2.23
N VAL A 130 17.81 3.17 -1.14
CA VAL A 130 17.46 4.27 -0.24
C VAL A 130 18.00 5.51 -0.94
N ASP A 131 17.15 6.29 -1.61
CA ASP A 131 17.65 7.48 -2.29
C ASP A 131 18.00 8.54 -1.23
N PHE A 132 19.27 8.93 -1.19
CA PHE A 132 19.83 9.97 -0.33
C PHE A 132 19.89 11.30 -1.10
N ARG A 133 18.75 11.76 -1.60
CA ARG A 133 18.65 13.08 -2.23
C ARG A 133 17.61 13.94 -1.51
#